data_AF-W4M149-F1
#
_entry.id   AF-W4M149-F1
#
_cell.length_a   1.000
_cell.length_b   1.000
_cell.length_c   1.000
_cell.angle_alpha   90.00
_cell.angle_beta   90.00
_cell.angle_gamma   90.00
#
_symmetry.space_group_name_H-M   'P 1'
#
loop_
_entity.id
_entity.type
_entity.pdbx_description
1 polymer ?
#
loop_
_entity_poly.entity_id
_entity_poly.type
_entity_poly.pdbx_seq_one_letter_code
_entity_poly.pdbx_strand_id
1 'polypeptide(L)'
;MPFASASELKTAQHEILLAVWARLEQARVIDELTKREEYQFWREEFAQGLVCAYDDVNNPLMRVYSDSPGIKITINRELTTTMPSSENIVGGLIKAMSESFANTYYKAKGILPPEPTRPDDSILEREGHS
;
A
#
# COMPACT_ATOMS: atom_id res chain seq x y z
N MET A 1 30.71 12.71 -15.46
CA MET A 1 29.51 12.03 -16.01
C MET A 1 29.26 10.78 -15.18
N PRO A 2 27.99 10.40 -14.91
CA PRO A 2 27.66 9.26 -14.05
C PRO A 2 28.03 7.88 -14.65
N PHE A 3 28.45 7.82 -15.91
CA PHE A 3 28.89 6.61 -16.59
C PHE A 3 30.23 6.84 -17.28
N ALA A 4 31.10 5.82 -17.26
CA ALA A 4 32.41 5.85 -17.89
C ALA A 4 32.36 5.57 -19.40
N SER A 5 31.28 4.95 -19.90
CA SER A 5 31.12 4.68 -21.33
C SER A 5 29.66 4.66 -21.81
N ALA A 6 29.48 4.81 -23.12
CA ALA A 6 28.17 4.63 -23.77
C ALA A 6 27.64 3.18 -23.66
N SER A 7 28.53 2.19 -23.53
CA SER A 7 28.13 0.80 -23.29
C SER A 7 27.53 0.63 -21.91
N GLU A 8 28.15 1.22 -20.89
CA GLU A 8 27.67 1.20 -19.50
C GLU A 8 26.30 1.88 -19.37
N LEU A 9 26.11 3.02 -20.03
CA LEU A 9 24.81 3.69 -20.13
C LEU A 9 23.73 2.76 -20.73
N LYS A 10 24.04 2.08 -21.84
CA LYS A 10 23.09 1.16 -22.50
C LYS A 10 22.73 -0.04 -21.63
N THR A 11 23.70 -0.61 -20.93
CA THR A 11 23.45 -1.70 -19.99
C THR A 11 22.53 -1.25 -18.85
N ALA A 12 22.85 -0.14 -18.19
CA ALA A 12 22.02 0.40 -17.12
C ALA A 12 20.59 0.73 -17.60
N GLN A 13 20.44 1.29 -18.80
CA GLN A 13 19.14 1.55 -19.39
C GLN A 13 18.35 0.25 -19.65
N HIS A 14 19.01 -0.78 -20.16
CA HIS A 14 18.37 -2.07 -20.41
C HIS A 14 17.90 -2.74 -19.11
N GLU A 15 18.71 -2.70 -18.06
CA GLU A 15 18.35 -3.21 -16.74
C GLU A 15 17.12 -2.50 -16.16
N ILE A 16 17.07 -1.17 -16.25
CA ILE A 16 15.90 -0.39 -15.82
C ILE A 16 14.66 -0.79 -16.62
N LEU A 17 14.77 -0.94 -17.95
CA LEU A 17 13.65 -1.33 -18.80
C LEU A 17 13.11 -2.71 -18.41
N LEU A 18 13.98 -3.69 -18.19
CA LEU A 18 13.59 -5.03 -17.76
C LEU A 18 12.90 -5.01 -16.39
N ALA A 19 13.45 -4.26 -15.43
CA ALA A 19 12.87 -4.14 -14.09
C ALA A 19 11.49 -3.48 -14.11
N VAL A 20 11.32 -2.41 -14.90
CA VAL A 20 10.03 -1.73 -15.07
C VAL A 20 9.03 -2.65 -15.77
N TRP A 21 9.44 -3.33 -16.84
CA TRP A 21 8.59 -4.28 -17.57
C TRP A 21 8.09 -5.40 -16.64
N ALA A 22 8.99 -6.04 -15.88
CA ALA A 22 8.63 -7.12 -14.96
C ALA A 22 7.60 -6.67 -13.92
N ARG A 23 7.75 -5.45 -13.37
CA ARG A 23 6.81 -4.87 -12.41
C ARG A 23 5.44 -4.60 -13.01
N LEU A 24 5.39 -4.01 -14.21
CA LEU A 24 4.12 -3.75 -14.90
C LEU A 24 3.40 -5.06 -15.23
N GLU A 25 4.15 -6.08 -15.65
CA GLU A 25 3.59 -7.39 -15.96
C GLU A 25 3.05 -8.09 -14.71
N GLN A 26 3.77 -8.01 -13.59
CA GLN A 26 3.27 -8.50 -12.31
C GLN A 26 1.98 -7.80 -11.88
N ALA A 27 1.92 -6.46 -11.98
CA ALA A 27 0.72 -5.70 -11.66
C ALA A 27 -0.47 -6.09 -12.55
N ARG A 28 -0.23 -6.29 -13.86
CA ARG A 28 -1.24 -6.77 -14.81
C ARG A 28 -1.79 -8.14 -14.41
N VAL A 29 -0.91 -9.08 -14.10
CA VAL A 29 -1.30 -10.44 -13.68
C VAL A 29 -2.09 -10.41 -12.37
N ILE A 30 -1.68 -9.61 -11.38
CA ILE A 30 -2.43 -9.43 -10.12
C ILE A 30 -3.83 -8.88 -10.40
N ASP A 31 -3.94 -7.83 -11.22
CA ASP A 31 -5.25 -7.26 -11.60
C ASP A 31 -6.16 -8.29 -12.30
N GLU A 32 -5.60 -9.15 -13.15
CA GLU A 32 -6.35 -10.21 -13.82
C GLU A 32 -6.77 -11.35 -12.87
N LEU A 33 -5.87 -11.80 -11.99
CA LEU A 33 -6.19 -12.84 -11.02
C LEU A 33 -7.26 -12.35 -10.04
N THR A 34 -7.12 -11.14 -9.53
CA THR A 34 -8.07 -10.57 -8.57
C THR A 34 -9.44 -10.32 -9.18
N LYS A 35 -9.65 -10.42 -10.50
CA LYS A 35 -10.98 -10.41 -11.15
C LYS A 35 -11.75 -11.72 -10.94
N ARG A 36 -11.06 -12.84 -10.74
CA ARG A 36 -11.69 -14.15 -10.56
C ARG A 36 -12.40 -14.23 -9.21
N GLU A 37 -13.44 -15.06 -9.15
CA GLU A 37 -14.33 -15.16 -7.99
C GLU A 37 -13.60 -15.74 -6.77
N GLU A 38 -12.71 -16.72 -6.98
CA GLU A 38 -11.91 -17.33 -5.92
C GLU A 38 -10.95 -16.35 -5.21
N TYR A 39 -10.66 -15.20 -5.83
CA TYR A 39 -9.83 -14.13 -5.27
C TYR A 39 -10.63 -12.88 -4.91
N GLN A 40 -11.96 -12.96 -4.90
CA GLN A 40 -12.83 -11.84 -4.55
C GLN A 40 -12.55 -11.29 -3.15
N PHE A 41 -12.23 -12.18 -2.18
CA PHE A 41 -11.88 -11.80 -0.81
C PHE A 41 -10.80 -10.72 -0.77
N TRP A 42 -9.87 -10.73 -1.72
CA TRP A 42 -8.79 -9.76 -1.80
C TRP A 42 -9.31 -8.35 -2.08
N ARG A 43 -10.24 -8.21 -3.03
CA ARG A 43 -10.88 -6.92 -3.33
C ARG A 43 -11.79 -6.47 -2.20
N GLU A 44 -12.49 -7.41 -1.57
CA GLU A 44 -13.39 -7.15 -0.45
C GLU A 44 -12.65 -6.62 0.77
N GLU A 45 -11.50 -7.20 1.12
CA GLU A 45 -10.65 -6.75 2.22
C GLU A 45 -10.28 -5.26 2.06
N PHE A 46 -9.80 -4.89 0.86
CA PHE A 46 -9.46 -3.49 0.59
C PHE A 46 -10.70 -2.59 0.47
N ALA A 47 -11.85 -3.10 0.05
CA ALA A 47 -13.11 -2.34 0.02
C ALA A 47 -13.68 -2.10 1.43
N GLN A 48 -13.46 -3.01 2.38
CA GLN A 48 -13.73 -2.77 3.80
C GLN A 48 -12.81 -1.66 4.33
N GLY A 49 -11.51 -1.78 4.06
CA GLY A 49 -10.53 -0.75 4.39
C GLY A 49 -10.23 -0.62 5.88
N LEU A 50 -9.50 0.43 6.25
CA LEU A 50 -9.16 0.75 7.64
C LEU A 50 -10.15 1.76 8.20
N VAL A 51 -10.72 1.45 9.36
CA VAL A 51 -11.67 2.30 10.09
C VAL A 51 -11.06 2.73 11.41
N CYS A 52 -11.18 4.01 11.75
CA CYS A 52 -10.87 4.54 13.07
C CYS A 52 -12.13 5.20 13.64
N ALA A 53 -12.45 4.86 14.88
CA ALA A 53 -13.56 5.40 15.66
C ALA A 53 -13.12 5.60 17.12
N TYR A 54 -13.76 6.52 17.84
CA TYR A 54 -13.51 6.71 19.28
C TYR A 54 -14.26 5.68 20.14
N ASP A 55 -15.37 5.15 19.62
CA ASP A 55 -16.29 4.23 20.25
C ASP A 55 -16.81 3.19 19.24
N ASP A 56 -17.36 2.07 19.74
CA ASP A 56 -17.88 0.96 18.93
C ASP A 56 -19.19 1.29 18.17
N VAL A 57 -19.68 2.53 18.29
CA VAL A 57 -20.89 2.98 17.62
C VAL A 57 -20.58 3.22 16.14
N ASN A 58 -21.58 3.03 15.26
CA ASN A 58 -21.55 3.16 13.79
C ASN A 58 -21.12 4.54 13.24
N ASN A 59 -20.23 5.25 13.91
CA ASN A 59 -19.82 6.60 13.64
C ASN A 59 -18.30 6.70 13.53
N PRO A 60 -17.71 6.21 12.44
CA PRO A 60 -16.26 6.25 12.27
C PRO A 60 -15.79 7.71 12.20
N LEU A 61 -14.74 8.02 12.96
CA LEU A 61 -14.00 9.27 12.83
C LEU A 61 -13.43 9.38 11.41
N MET A 62 -12.86 8.28 10.92
CA MET A 62 -12.24 8.18 9.61
C MET A 62 -12.33 6.77 9.06
N ARG A 63 -12.48 6.66 7.74
CA ARG A 63 -12.31 5.41 7.00
C ARG A 63 -11.47 5.62 5.75
N VAL A 64 -10.48 4.77 5.53
CA VAL A 64 -9.67 4.71 4.29
C VAL A 64 -9.93 3.37 3.62
N TYR A 65 -10.38 3.37 2.38
CA TYR A 65 -10.78 2.15 1.68
C TYR A 65 -10.55 2.25 0.18
N SER A 66 -10.51 1.11 -0.50
CA SER A 66 -10.46 1.07 -1.96
C SER A 66 -11.84 1.36 -2.55
N ASP A 67 -11.93 2.36 -3.42
CA ASP A 67 -13.11 2.69 -4.22
C ASP A 67 -12.66 2.81 -5.68
N SER A 68 -13.04 1.83 -6.51
CA SER A 68 -12.36 1.58 -7.80
C SER A 68 -12.59 2.70 -8.83
N PRO A 69 -11.54 3.21 -9.53
CA PRO A 69 -10.12 2.95 -9.30
C PRO A 69 -9.53 3.92 -8.26
N GLY A 70 -9.03 3.38 -7.13
CA GLY A 70 -8.23 4.16 -6.19
C GLY A 70 -8.62 3.95 -4.73
N ILE A 71 -8.24 4.94 -3.92
CA ILE A 71 -8.44 4.97 -2.48
C ILE A 71 -9.32 6.17 -2.17
N LYS A 72 -10.29 5.95 -1.30
CA LYS A 72 -11.20 6.97 -0.79
C LYS A 72 -11.01 7.11 0.72
N ILE A 73 -11.06 8.35 1.17
CA ILE A 73 -10.98 8.72 2.57
C ILE A 73 -12.29 9.39 2.95
N THR A 74 -12.96 8.87 3.96
CA THR A 74 -14.15 9.49 4.57
C THR A 74 -13.78 9.96 5.96
N ILE A 75 -14.12 11.20 6.31
CA ILE A 75 -13.84 11.81 7.61
C ILE A 75 -15.15 12.36 8.15
N ASN A 76 -15.47 12.05 9.41
CA ASN A 76 -16.63 12.64 10.07
C ASN A 76 -16.31 14.08 10.51
N ARG A 77 -16.90 15.04 9.81
CA ARG A 77 -16.71 16.47 10.09
C ARG A 77 -17.17 16.88 11.49
N GLU A 78 -18.28 16.34 11.97
CA GLU A 78 -18.88 16.69 13.27
C GLU A 78 -17.94 16.32 14.42
N LEU A 79 -17.34 15.13 14.36
CA LEU A 79 -16.35 14.67 15.34
C LEU A 79 -15.06 15.50 15.30
N THR A 80 -14.64 15.94 14.10
CA THR A 80 -13.44 16.79 13.97
C THR A 80 -13.62 18.23 14.46
N THR A 81 -14.85 18.76 14.44
CA THR A 81 -15.11 20.15 14.86
C THR A 81 -15.44 20.31 16.34
N THR A 82 -15.82 19.22 17.01
CA THR A 82 -16.32 19.26 18.40
C THR A 82 -15.22 19.01 19.45
N MET A 83 -14.03 18.56 19.03
CA MET A 83 -12.90 18.33 19.93
C MET A 83 -11.82 19.42 19.78
N PRO A 84 -11.57 20.26 20.82
CA PRO A 84 -10.69 21.43 20.73
C PRO A 84 -9.18 21.14 20.62
N SER A 85 -8.75 19.90 20.84
CA SER A 85 -7.37 19.42 20.65
C SER A 85 -7.17 18.63 19.34
N SER A 86 -8.19 18.58 18.48
CA SER A 86 -8.30 17.55 17.46
C SER A 86 -7.64 17.85 16.12
N GLU A 87 -7.46 19.10 15.68
CA GLU A 87 -7.00 19.34 14.30
C GLU A 87 -5.62 18.72 14.00
N ASN A 88 -4.67 18.86 14.92
CA ASN A 88 -3.34 18.28 14.77
C ASN A 88 -3.35 16.74 14.93
N ILE A 89 -4.16 16.22 15.85
CA ILE A 89 -4.26 14.78 16.11
C ILE A 89 -4.96 14.08 14.94
N VAL A 90 -6.09 14.63 14.49
CA VAL A 90 -6.87 14.18 13.34
C VAL A 90 -6.06 14.30 12.06
N GLY A 91 -5.37 15.43 11.85
CA GLY A 91 -4.47 15.60 10.69
C GLY A 91 -3.34 14.57 10.67
N GLY A 92 -2.74 14.29 11.83
CA GLY A 92 -1.73 13.24 11.98
C GLY A 92 -2.28 11.83 11.71
N LEU A 93 -3.47 11.52 12.25
CA LEU A 93 -4.15 10.25 12.04
C LEU A 93 -4.52 10.05 10.57
N ILE A 94 -5.09 11.09 9.92
CA ILE A 94 -5.44 11.07 8.51
C ILE A 94 -4.22 10.76 7.67
N LYS A 95 -3.12 11.46 7.90
CA LYS A 95 -1.87 11.24 7.17
C LYS A 95 -1.36 9.82 7.37
N ALA A 96 -1.23 9.37 8.62
CA ALA A 96 -0.70 8.04 8.94
C ALA A 96 -1.54 6.91 8.35
N MET A 97 -2.86 6.97 8.51
CA MET A 97 -3.77 5.96 7.96
C MET A 97 -3.78 5.97 6.43
N SER A 98 -3.80 7.15 5.81
CA SER A 98 -3.83 7.27 4.34
C SER A 98 -2.53 6.77 3.72
N GLU A 99 -1.37 7.15 4.27
CA GLU A 99 -0.06 6.72 3.79
C GLU A 99 0.14 5.21 3.98
N SER A 100 -0.22 4.67 5.16
CA SER A 100 -0.11 3.25 5.45
C SER A 100 -1.02 2.40 4.54
N PHE A 101 -2.28 2.81 4.41
CA PHE A 101 -3.23 2.11 3.54
C PHE A 101 -2.82 2.19 2.07
N ALA A 102 -2.41 3.37 1.59
CA ALA A 102 -1.99 3.54 0.20
C ALA A 102 -0.74 2.73 -0.13
N ASN A 103 0.27 2.75 0.74
CA ASN A 103 1.45 1.93 0.54
C ASN A 103 1.10 0.45 0.48
N THR A 104 0.30 -0.04 1.44
CA THR A 104 -0.14 -1.44 1.46
C THR A 104 -0.94 -1.81 0.22
N TYR A 105 -1.94 -0.99 -0.15
CA TYR A 105 -2.80 -1.22 -1.31
C TYR A 105 -2.00 -1.25 -2.62
N TYR A 106 -1.13 -0.27 -2.85
CA TYR A 106 -0.37 -0.20 -4.10
C TYR A 106 0.77 -1.23 -4.16
N LYS A 107 1.38 -1.62 -3.02
CA LYS A 107 2.29 -2.77 -2.98
C LYS A 107 1.56 -4.06 -3.31
N ALA A 108 0.38 -4.27 -2.72
CA ALA A 108 -0.43 -5.45 -2.96
C ALA A 108 -0.89 -5.54 -4.43
N LYS A 109 -1.18 -4.40 -5.07
CA LYS A 109 -1.46 -4.33 -6.53
C LYS A 109 -0.24 -4.54 -7.43
N GLY A 110 0.96 -4.74 -6.88
CA GLY A 110 2.21 -4.76 -7.64
C GLY A 110 2.58 -3.41 -8.26
N ILE A 111 1.84 -2.35 -7.92
CA ILE A 111 2.07 -1.00 -8.44
C ILE A 111 3.29 -0.40 -7.76
N LEU A 112 3.50 -0.60 -6.46
CA LEU A 112 4.72 -0.21 -5.74
C LEU A 112 5.67 -1.40 -5.58
N PRO A 113 7.00 -1.18 -5.57
CA PRO A 113 7.94 -2.26 -5.33
C PRO A 113 7.74 -2.83 -3.91
N PRO A 114 7.94 -4.14 -3.70
CA PRO A 114 8.04 -4.69 -2.36
C PRO A 114 9.20 -4.01 -1.63
N GLU A 115 9.09 -3.89 -0.31
CA GLU A 115 10.24 -3.46 0.46
C GLU A 115 11.37 -4.49 0.28
N PRO A 116 12.62 -4.04 0.12
CA PRO A 116 13.74 -4.96 0.09
C PRO A 116 13.74 -5.74 1.41
N THR A 117 13.55 -7.04 1.33
CA THR A 117 13.70 -7.93 2.49
C THR A 117 15.08 -7.69 3.06
N ARG A 118 15.17 -7.23 4.31
CA ARG A 118 16.48 -7.13 4.97
C ARG A 118 17.06 -8.56 5.05
N PRO A 119 18.34 -8.76 4.72
CA PRO A 119 18.95 -10.10 4.74
C PRO A 119 18.80 -10.85 6.08
N ASP A 120 18.63 -10.13 7.20
CA ASP A 120 18.62 -10.69 8.56
C ASP A 120 17.34 -11.47 8.93
N ASP A 121 16.23 -11.30 8.22
CA ASP A 121 14.97 -11.97 8.58
C ASP A 121 14.93 -13.45 8.15
N SER A 122 15.88 -13.89 7.30
CA SER A 122 15.95 -15.26 6.80
C SER A 122 16.72 -16.24 7.71
N ILE A 123 17.38 -15.74 8.76
CA ILE A 123 18.25 -16.55 9.63
C ILE A 123 17.50 -17.04 10.88
N LEU A 124 16.48 -16.32 11.35
CA LEU A 124 15.75 -16.67 12.58
C LEU A 124 14.72 -17.81 12.42
N GLU A 125 14.25 -18.12 11.21
CA GLU A 125 13.27 -19.20 11.01
C GLU A 125 13.88 -20.61 10.93
N ARG A 126 15.22 -20.74 10.83
CA ARG A 126 15.89 -22.05 10.69
C ARG A 126 16.39 -22.67 12.00
N GLU A 127 16.39 -21.93 13.10
CA GLU A 127 16.92 -22.44 14.40
C GLU A 127 15.83 -22.90 15.38
N GLY A 128 14.57 -22.96 14.96
CA GLY A 128 13.45 -23.32 15.85
C GLY A 128 13.05 -24.79 15.88
N HIS A 129 13.66 -25.69 15.10
CA HIS A 129 13.32 -27.12 15.05
C HIS A 129 14.60 -27.97 14.98
N SER A 130 15.19 -28.26 16.14
CA SER A 130 16.09 -29.40 16.34
C SER A 130 15.97 -29.90 17.77
#